data_AF-A0A1I0PK58-F1
#
_entry.id   AF-A0A1I0PK58-F1
#
_cell.length_a   1.000
_cell.length_b   1.000
_cell.length_c   1.000
_cell.angle_alpha   90.00
_cell.angle_beta   90.00
_cell.angle_gamma   90.00
#
_symmetry.space_group_name_H-M   'P 1'
#
loop_
_entity.id
_entity.type
_entity.pdbx_description
1 polymer ?
#
loop_
_entity_poly.entity_id
_entity_poly.type
_entity_poly.pdbx_seq_one_letter_code
_entity_poly.pdbx_strand_id
1 'polypeptide(L)'
;MDKEQKMVARGAALRRYVPILDWGARYDNTALTSDLVAAVIVTIMLIPQSLAYALLAGLPAEMGLYASILPLLAYAIFGTSRALAVGPVAVISLMTAAAVGNLGLDNPADYAAAAITLAFLSGLILMIMGVFRLGFLANFLSHPVIAGFITASGLLIATSQLKHILGIDAYGHSLFDLIGSLFAHITQTNLFTFVIGTASVAFLFWVRKGLKPLLLLLGLGPRMADILAKAGPVGAVAVTTLISWGFDLQSKGVAIVGDVPQGLPPLTFPRFDADLWTSLLGSALLISIIGFVESISVAQTLATKKRQRIVPDQELVGLGASNIAAAMSGGYPVTGGFARSVVNFDAGAETPAAGAFTAVGIAGAALFLTPLLFFLPKATLAATIIVAVLSLVDFHILKATWDYHRADFTAVLATILLTLGFGVEIGVSAGVILSIVLYLYKTSRPHIAEVGLVPGTQHFRNINRHKVLTHPELVTLRLDENLYFANARYIEDYLLARVAKGGIKHVVLMCSAVNEIDLSALETLEDLNRQLGDAGITLSLSEVKGPVMDRLMRTRFVENLTGCVYLTQFAAMQALGPVDGAVPICAGPGDAA
;
A
#
# COMPACT_ATOMS: atom_id res chain seq x y z
N MET A 1 38.09 -11.38 -15.84
CA MET A 1 37.23 -10.20 -16.01
C MET A 1 38.10 -8.98 -16.22
N ASP A 2 38.07 -8.46 -17.44
CA ASP A 2 38.87 -7.34 -17.92
C ASP A 2 38.52 -6.01 -17.22
N LYS A 3 39.44 -5.05 -17.15
CA LYS A 3 39.25 -3.75 -16.47
C LYS A 3 38.05 -2.99 -17.04
N GLU A 4 37.82 -3.08 -18.35
CA GLU A 4 36.66 -2.51 -19.03
C GLU A 4 35.34 -3.15 -18.59
N GLN A 5 35.29 -4.48 -18.51
CA GLN A 5 34.09 -5.20 -18.04
C GLN A 5 33.77 -4.86 -16.58
N LYS A 6 34.78 -4.65 -15.73
CA LYS A 6 34.60 -4.18 -14.35
C LYS A 6 34.11 -2.73 -14.28
N MET A 7 34.57 -1.85 -15.16
CA MET A 7 34.07 -0.47 -15.25
C MET A 7 32.62 -0.41 -15.74
N VAL A 8 32.27 -1.18 -16.78
CA VAL A 8 30.89 -1.28 -17.30
C VAL A 8 29.95 -1.88 -16.25
N ALA A 9 30.37 -2.95 -15.56
CA ALA A 9 29.60 -3.54 -14.46
C ALA A 9 29.42 -2.58 -13.27
N ARG A 10 30.45 -1.80 -12.91
CA ARG A 10 30.36 -0.76 -11.88
C ARG A 10 29.43 0.39 -12.30
N GLY A 11 29.48 0.82 -13.55
CA GLY A 11 28.57 1.83 -14.11
C GLY A 11 27.11 1.36 -14.10
N ALA A 12 26.86 0.10 -14.47
CA ALA A 12 25.53 -0.51 -14.42
C ALA A 12 25.01 -0.67 -12.97
N ALA A 13 25.89 -1.00 -12.02
CA ALA A 13 25.54 -1.10 -10.60
C ALA A 13 25.21 0.27 -10.00
N LEU A 14 25.97 1.33 -10.32
CA LEU A 14 25.73 2.67 -9.81
C LEU A 14 24.43 3.29 -10.36
N ARG A 15 24.14 3.09 -11.65
CA ARG A 15 22.88 3.51 -12.28
C ARG A 15 21.64 2.85 -11.68
N ARG A 16 21.79 1.66 -11.10
CA ARG A 16 20.69 0.97 -10.41
C ARG A 16 20.29 1.68 -9.12
N TYR A 17 21.26 2.16 -8.33
CA TYR A 17 21.01 2.82 -7.05
C TYR A 17 20.81 4.33 -7.15
N VAL A 18 21.23 4.94 -8.25
CA VAL A 18 21.13 6.40 -8.50
C VAL A 18 20.41 6.64 -9.84
N PRO A 19 19.06 6.50 -9.89
CA PRO A 19 18.29 6.60 -11.13
C PRO A 19 18.43 7.94 -11.88
N ILE A 20 18.83 9.03 -11.22
CA ILE A 20 19.14 10.31 -11.86
C ILE A 20 20.19 10.21 -12.96
N LEU A 21 21.11 9.24 -12.89
CA LEU A 21 22.09 9.01 -13.94
C LEU A 21 21.48 8.42 -15.22
N ASP A 22 20.30 7.80 -15.15
CA ASP A 22 19.59 7.27 -16.33
C ASP A 22 18.61 8.31 -16.90
N TRP A 23 17.72 8.87 -16.06
CA TRP A 23 16.74 9.85 -16.55
C TRP A 23 17.39 11.19 -16.91
N GLY A 24 18.41 11.64 -16.17
CA GLY A 24 19.12 12.89 -16.45
C GLY A 24 19.89 12.84 -17.77
N ALA A 25 20.37 11.66 -18.18
CA ALA A 25 21.06 11.47 -19.47
C ALA A 25 20.11 11.55 -20.69
N ARG A 26 18.80 11.37 -20.47
CA ARG A 26 17.77 11.42 -21.52
C ARG A 26 16.88 12.66 -21.39
N TYR A 27 17.29 13.63 -20.57
CA TYR A 27 16.51 14.82 -20.30
C TYR A 27 16.53 15.77 -21.50
N ASP A 28 15.36 16.22 -21.95
CA ASP A 28 15.21 17.10 -23.11
C ASP A 28 14.36 18.34 -22.78
N ASN A 29 14.27 19.26 -23.76
CA ASN A 29 13.51 20.50 -23.59
C ASN A 29 12.00 20.27 -23.41
N THR A 30 11.46 19.18 -23.95
CA THR A 30 10.03 18.87 -23.79
C THR A 30 9.72 18.42 -22.38
N ALA A 31 10.60 17.59 -21.79
CA ALA A 31 10.55 17.20 -20.39
C ALA A 31 10.72 18.41 -19.48
N LEU A 32 11.66 19.33 -19.78
CA LEU A 32 11.85 20.57 -19.03
C LEU A 32 10.57 21.40 -18.93
N THR A 33 9.92 21.68 -20.07
CA THR A 33 8.68 22.48 -20.07
C THR A 33 7.54 21.80 -19.31
N SER A 34 7.40 20.48 -19.47
CA SER A 34 6.34 19.70 -18.83
C SER A 34 6.55 19.61 -17.32
N ASP A 35 7.79 19.36 -16.89
CA ASP A 35 8.17 19.29 -15.48
C ASP A 35 8.07 20.64 -14.78
N LEU A 36 8.39 21.75 -15.45
CA LEU A 36 8.26 23.11 -14.89
C LEU A 36 6.78 23.48 -14.67
N VAL A 37 5.91 23.18 -15.64
CA VAL A 37 4.47 23.42 -15.51
C VAL A 37 3.89 22.57 -14.38
N ALA A 38 4.25 21.28 -14.34
CA ALA A 38 3.85 20.39 -13.25
C ALA A 38 4.34 20.91 -11.90
N ALA A 39 5.60 21.34 -11.81
CA ALA A 39 6.18 21.89 -10.59
C ALA A 39 5.43 23.13 -10.08
N VAL A 40 5.07 24.08 -10.95
CA VAL A 40 4.29 25.26 -10.54
C VAL A 40 2.94 24.86 -9.95
N ILE A 41 2.20 23.97 -10.63
CA ILE A 41 0.88 23.49 -10.18
C ILE A 41 1.01 22.77 -8.84
N VAL A 42 2.03 21.93 -8.70
CA VAL A 42 2.27 21.10 -7.52
C VAL A 42 2.77 21.95 -6.35
N THR A 43 3.63 22.95 -6.56
CA THR A 43 4.06 23.92 -5.52
C THR A 43 2.86 24.68 -4.95
N ILE A 44 1.99 25.22 -5.82
CA ILE A 44 0.77 25.93 -5.41
C ILE A 44 -0.09 25.03 -4.52
N MET A 45 -0.28 23.77 -4.91
CA MET A 45 -1.05 22.81 -4.12
C MET A 45 -0.37 22.39 -2.81
N LEU A 46 0.96 22.24 -2.81
CA LEU A 46 1.73 21.71 -1.68
C LEU A 46 1.80 22.65 -0.49
N ILE A 47 1.97 23.96 -0.71
CA ILE A 47 2.14 24.92 0.39
C ILE A 47 1.01 24.81 1.43
N PRO A 48 -0.29 24.96 1.08
CA PRO A 48 -1.35 24.86 2.06
C PRO A 48 -1.49 23.46 2.65
N GLN A 49 -1.26 22.42 1.85
CA GLN A 49 -1.37 21.04 2.33
C GLN A 49 -0.28 20.69 3.35
N SER A 50 0.96 21.07 3.09
CA SER A 50 2.10 20.80 3.95
C SER A 50 1.95 21.52 5.29
N LEU A 51 1.52 22.78 5.30
CA LEU A 51 1.20 23.52 6.53
C LEU A 51 0.09 22.81 7.33
N ALA A 52 -0.99 22.42 6.64
CA ALA A 52 -2.12 21.76 7.27
C ALA A 52 -1.72 20.40 7.89
N TYR A 53 -0.94 19.60 7.17
CA TYR A 53 -0.50 18.29 7.62
C TYR A 53 0.48 18.38 8.80
N ALA A 54 1.32 19.41 8.88
CA ALA A 54 2.16 19.64 10.05
C ALA A 54 1.30 19.92 11.30
N LEU A 55 0.25 20.74 11.16
CA LEU A 55 -0.71 20.97 12.25
C LEU A 55 -1.47 19.70 12.64
N LEU A 56 -1.82 18.83 11.67
CA LEU A 56 -2.40 17.52 11.95
C LEU A 56 -1.43 16.61 12.72
N ALA A 57 -0.12 16.75 12.49
CA ALA A 57 0.93 16.06 13.24
C ALA A 57 1.18 16.65 14.64
N GLY A 58 0.48 17.73 15.03
CA GLY A 58 0.76 18.45 16.28
C GLY A 58 2.03 19.30 16.24
N LEU A 59 2.57 19.56 15.04
CA LEU A 59 3.84 20.26 14.83
C LEU A 59 3.64 21.72 14.38
N PRO A 60 4.66 22.58 14.55
CA PRO A 60 4.68 23.90 13.93
C PRO A 60 4.47 23.82 12.41
N ALA A 61 3.75 24.79 11.83
CA ALA A 61 3.31 24.71 10.44
C ALA A 61 4.49 24.69 9.46
N GLU A 62 5.57 25.41 9.76
CA GLU A 62 6.81 25.47 8.98
C GLU A 62 7.46 24.11 8.77
N MET A 63 7.32 23.18 9.72
CA MET A 63 7.90 21.83 9.58
C MET A 63 7.30 21.07 8.40
N GLY A 64 6.07 21.41 7.99
CA GLY A 64 5.47 20.89 6.77
C GLY A 64 6.19 21.38 5.51
N LEU A 65 6.55 22.66 5.46
CA LEU A 65 7.34 23.22 4.37
C LEU A 65 8.74 22.59 4.32
N TYR A 66 9.38 22.44 5.49
CA TYR A 66 10.69 21.82 5.61
C TYR A 66 10.68 20.37 5.09
N ALA A 67 9.68 19.59 5.49
CA ALA A 67 9.42 18.23 5.01
C ALA A 67 9.05 18.16 3.50
N SER A 68 8.96 19.30 2.81
CA SER A 68 8.63 19.35 1.37
C SER A 68 9.75 19.95 0.52
N ILE A 69 10.96 20.17 1.05
CA ILE A 69 12.10 20.71 0.30
C ILE A 69 13.16 19.63 0.02
N LEU A 70 14.01 19.30 1.00
CA LEU A 70 15.09 18.32 0.81
C LEU A 70 14.57 16.91 0.44
N PRO A 71 13.44 16.42 0.98
CA PRO A 71 12.90 15.12 0.58
C PRO A 71 12.62 14.97 -0.91
N LEU A 72 12.10 16.01 -1.56
CA LEU A 72 11.83 15.99 -3.00
C LEU A 72 13.13 15.93 -3.82
N LEU A 73 14.18 16.61 -3.37
CA LEU A 73 15.50 16.54 -4.01
C LEU A 73 16.11 15.14 -3.85
N ALA A 74 16.04 14.56 -2.64
CA ALA A 74 16.50 13.21 -2.39
C ALA A 74 15.73 12.19 -3.25
N TYR A 75 14.40 12.32 -3.33
CA TYR A 75 13.59 11.46 -4.19
C TYR A 75 13.94 11.61 -5.67
N ALA A 76 14.21 12.82 -6.17
CA ALA A 76 14.62 13.02 -7.56
C ALA A 76 15.93 12.31 -7.91
N ILE A 77 16.83 12.16 -6.94
CA ILE A 77 18.13 11.49 -7.09
C ILE A 77 17.97 9.96 -7.04
N PHE A 78 17.22 9.45 -6.06
CA PHE A 78 17.20 8.02 -5.70
C PHE A 78 15.92 7.26 -6.12
N GLY A 79 14.81 7.95 -6.35
CA GLY A 79 13.51 7.37 -6.73
C GLY A 79 13.42 6.99 -8.20
N THR A 80 12.49 6.09 -8.53
CA THR A 80 12.25 5.63 -9.92
C THR A 80 10.95 6.16 -10.51
N SER A 81 9.95 6.50 -9.69
CA SER A 81 8.69 7.02 -10.19
C SER A 81 8.81 8.44 -10.73
N ARG A 82 8.37 8.64 -11.98
CA ARG A 82 8.37 9.95 -12.65
C ARG A 82 7.24 10.87 -12.16
N ALA A 83 6.19 10.29 -11.57
CA ALA A 83 4.97 11.01 -11.20
C ALA A 83 4.79 11.17 -9.68
N LEU A 84 5.54 10.42 -8.87
CA LEU A 84 5.36 10.43 -7.42
C LEU A 84 5.81 11.78 -6.84
N ALA A 85 4.92 12.40 -6.06
CA ALA A 85 5.19 13.62 -5.32
C ALA A 85 5.34 13.30 -3.82
N VAL A 86 6.58 13.23 -3.36
CA VAL A 86 6.94 12.94 -1.97
C VAL A 86 6.79 14.18 -1.09
N GLY A 87 6.25 13.99 0.11
CA GLY A 87 6.13 15.03 1.13
C GLY A 87 5.21 14.59 2.26
N PRO A 88 4.78 15.51 3.13
CA PRO A 88 3.85 15.18 4.21
C PRO A 88 2.52 14.63 3.73
N VAL A 89 1.98 13.59 4.36
CA VAL A 89 0.65 13.02 4.02
C VAL A 89 -0.20 12.93 5.28
N ALA A 90 -1.52 13.06 5.14
CA ALA A 90 -2.46 13.12 6.25
C ALA A 90 -2.34 11.90 7.20
N VAL A 91 -2.29 10.68 6.65
CA VAL A 91 -2.19 9.45 7.44
C VAL A 91 -0.88 9.41 8.23
N ILE A 92 0.26 9.62 7.57
CA ILE A 92 1.57 9.63 8.20
C ILE A 92 1.70 10.75 9.24
N SER A 93 1.04 11.89 9.01
CA SER A 93 0.99 13.00 9.98
C SER A 93 0.21 12.61 11.23
N LEU A 94 -0.94 11.96 11.07
CA LEU A 94 -1.71 11.45 12.21
C LEU A 94 -0.97 10.33 12.96
N MET A 95 -0.25 9.45 12.25
CA MET A 95 0.61 8.44 12.89
C MET A 95 1.78 9.07 13.63
N THR A 96 2.37 10.14 13.08
CA THR A 96 3.41 10.92 13.76
C THR A 96 2.86 11.56 15.03
N ALA A 97 1.67 12.15 14.98
CA ALA A 97 1.02 12.73 16.15
C ALA A 97 0.79 11.70 17.26
N ALA A 98 0.30 10.51 16.90
CA ALA A 98 0.07 9.41 17.84
C ALA A 98 1.39 8.91 18.45
N ALA A 99 2.39 8.63 17.61
CA ALA A 99 3.68 8.10 18.06
C ALA A 99 4.42 9.05 19.00
N VAL A 100 4.48 10.34 18.65
CA VAL A 100 5.17 11.35 19.49
C VAL A 100 4.30 11.74 20.69
N GLY A 101 2.97 11.80 20.53
CA GLY A 101 2.04 12.10 21.62
C GLY A 101 2.08 11.08 22.77
N ASN A 102 2.33 9.80 22.45
CA ASN A 102 2.47 8.73 23.46
C ASN A 102 3.72 8.87 24.35
N LEU A 103 4.67 9.74 23.99
CA LEU A 103 5.86 10.00 24.81
C LEU A 103 5.59 10.93 26.00
N GLY A 104 4.43 11.59 26.05
CA GLY A 104 4.08 12.51 27.15
C GLY A 104 4.99 13.75 27.20
N LEU A 105 5.43 14.25 26.05
CA LEU A 105 6.30 15.42 25.95
C LEU A 105 5.50 16.72 26.02
N ASP A 106 5.71 17.51 27.08
CA ASP A 106 5.03 18.81 27.28
C ASP A 106 5.68 19.96 26.51
N ASN A 107 6.98 19.84 26.19
CA ASN A 107 7.74 20.89 25.51
C ASN A 107 7.60 20.76 23.98
N PRO A 108 7.10 21.79 23.27
CA PRO A 108 6.96 21.77 21.81
C PRO A 108 8.28 21.51 21.06
N ALA A 109 9.42 21.96 21.60
CA ALA A 109 10.72 21.72 20.97
C ALA A 109 11.14 20.24 21.07
N ASP A 110 10.82 19.58 22.18
CA ASP A 110 11.11 18.16 22.38
C ASP A 110 10.17 17.29 21.52
N TYR A 111 8.89 17.70 21.42
CA TYR A 111 7.92 17.09 20.50
C TYR A 111 8.40 17.15 19.04
N ALA A 112 8.86 18.33 18.61
CA ALA A 112 9.42 18.53 17.28
C ALA A 112 10.70 17.69 17.04
N ALA A 113 11.60 17.64 18.03
CA ALA A 113 12.81 16.82 17.95
C ALA A 113 12.51 15.31 17.88
N ALA A 114 11.48 14.84 18.58
CA ALA A 114 11.01 13.46 18.49
C ALA A 114 10.44 13.14 17.10
N ALA A 115 9.66 14.05 16.49
CA ALA A 115 9.16 13.88 15.12
C ALA A 115 10.29 13.84 14.07
N ILE A 116 11.32 14.69 14.22
CA ILE A 116 12.53 14.65 13.39
C ILE A 116 13.26 13.30 13.54
N THR A 117 13.39 12.82 14.78
CA THR A 117 14.02 11.53 15.07
C THR A 117 13.22 10.37 14.47
N LEU A 118 11.89 10.44 14.52
CA LEU A 118 10.99 9.48 13.89
C LEU A 118 11.15 9.44 12.37
N ALA A 119 11.30 10.61 11.72
CA ALA A 119 11.60 10.70 10.29
C ALA A 119 12.94 10.03 9.94
N PHE A 120 13.97 10.29 10.75
CA PHE A 120 15.28 9.69 10.56
C PHE A 120 15.23 8.16 10.70
N LEU A 121 14.61 7.64 11.76
CA LEU A 121 14.45 6.20 12.00
C LEU A 121 13.66 5.54 10.87
N SER A 122 12.56 6.16 10.45
CA SER A 122 11.78 5.64 9.31
C SER A 122 12.61 5.60 8.04
N GLY A 123 13.38 6.65 7.76
CA GLY A 123 14.27 6.70 6.60
C GLY A 123 15.37 5.64 6.64
N LEU A 124 15.95 5.39 7.81
CA LEU A 124 16.94 4.34 8.02
C LEU A 124 16.34 2.94 7.80
N ILE A 125 15.16 2.67 8.36
CA ILE A 125 14.44 1.40 8.18
C ILE A 125 14.14 1.16 6.70
N LEU A 126 13.58 2.15 6.00
CA LEU A 126 13.30 2.07 4.56
C LEU A 126 14.59 1.81 3.74
N MET A 127 15.69 2.49 4.08
CA MET A 127 16.97 2.29 3.41
C MET A 127 17.52 0.88 3.63
N ILE A 128 17.47 0.38 4.86
CA ILE A 128 17.84 -1.00 5.21
C ILE A 128 16.98 -1.98 4.40
N MET A 129 15.66 -1.80 4.40
CA MET A 129 14.73 -2.63 3.64
C MET A 129 15.05 -2.63 2.13
N GLY A 130 15.37 -1.47 1.56
CA GLY A 130 15.75 -1.35 0.14
C GLY A 130 17.07 -2.07 -0.18
N VAL A 131 18.07 -1.94 0.69
CA VAL A 131 19.37 -2.63 0.55
C VAL A 131 19.21 -4.15 0.64
N PHE A 132 18.38 -4.65 1.57
CA PHE A 132 18.06 -6.07 1.71
C PHE A 132 17.02 -6.59 0.71
N ARG A 133 16.56 -5.75 -0.22
CA ARG A 133 15.56 -6.09 -1.26
C ARG A 133 14.26 -6.64 -0.68
N LEU A 134 13.77 -5.97 0.37
CA LEU A 134 12.50 -6.29 1.01
C LEU A 134 11.31 -5.64 0.29
N GLY A 135 11.45 -5.24 -0.98
CA GLY A 135 10.36 -4.67 -1.77
C GLY A 135 9.18 -5.61 -1.99
N PHE A 136 9.39 -6.92 -1.83
CA PHE A 136 8.31 -7.92 -1.85
C PHE A 136 7.29 -7.71 -0.73
N LEU A 137 7.64 -6.98 0.34
CA LEU A 137 6.71 -6.68 1.42
C LEU A 137 5.48 -5.88 0.95
N ALA A 138 5.61 -5.13 -0.15
CA ALA A 138 4.47 -4.48 -0.80
C ALA A 138 3.35 -5.45 -1.18
N ASN A 139 3.68 -6.73 -1.42
CA ASN A 139 2.72 -7.74 -1.84
C ASN A 139 1.91 -8.35 -0.68
N PHE A 140 2.29 -8.13 0.59
CA PHE A 140 1.56 -8.68 1.74
C PHE A 140 0.39 -7.81 2.19
N LEU A 141 0.33 -6.55 1.76
CA LEU A 141 -0.81 -5.69 2.03
C LEU A 141 -1.82 -5.82 0.89
N SER A 142 -2.89 -6.54 1.17
CA SER A 142 -3.97 -6.73 0.22
C SER A 142 -4.69 -5.40 -0.05
N HIS A 143 -5.11 -5.20 -1.30
CA HIS A 143 -5.87 -4.02 -1.70
C HIS A 143 -7.11 -3.75 -0.82
N PRO A 144 -7.91 -4.76 -0.42
CA PRO A 144 -9.05 -4.55 0.48
C PRO A 144 -8.64 -3.97 1.84
N VAL A 145 -7.56 -4.45 2.45
CA VAL A 145 -7.09 -3.95 3.75
C VAL A 145 -6.63 -2.49 3.64
N ILE A 146 -5.88 -2.15 2.58
CA ILE A 146 -5.45 -0.77 2.32
C ILE A 146 -6.68 0.14 2.13
N ALA A 147 -7.68 -0.29 1.35
CA ALA A 147 -8.90 0.48 1.11
C ALA A 147 -9.73 0.70 2.39
N GLY A 148 -9.88 -0.34 3.22
CA GLY A 148 -10.52 -0.23 4.53
C GLY A 148 -9.78 0.72 5.47
N PHE A 149 -8.45 0.63 5.49
CA PHE A 149 -7.59 1.51 6.26
C PHE A 149 -7.67 2.98 5.84
N ILE A 150 -7.59 3.27 4.54
CA ILE A 150 -7.71 4.63 3.99
C ILE A 150 -9.09 5.21 4.31
N THR A 151 -10.15 4.41 4.18
CA THR A 151 -11.52 4.82 4.48
C THR A 151 -11.68 5.20 5.95
N ALA A 152 -11.19 4.37 6.87
CA ALA A 152 -11.28 4.65 8.30
C ALA A 152 -10.40 5.81 8.73
N SER A 153 -9.15 5.87 8.25
CA SER A 153 -8.24 6.98 8.52
C SER A 153 -8.80 8.30 7.98
N GLY A 154 -9.39 8.29 6.78
CA GLY A 154 -10.03 9.47 6.20
C GLY A 154 -11.18 10.01 7.05
N LEU A 155 -12.02 9.12 7.59
CA LEU A 155 -13.10 9.50 8.51
C LEU A 155 -12.55 10.01 9.85
N LEU A 156 -11.58 9.32 10.44
CA LEU A 156 -10.95 9.72 11.70
C LEU A 156 -10.26 11.08 11.57
N ILE A 157 -9.50 11.29 10.49
CA ILE A 157 -8.85 12.57 10.19
C ILE A 157 -9.92 13.66 10.02
N ALA A 158 -10.96 13.44 9.21
CA ALA A 158 -12.02 14.44 9.02
C ALA A 158 -12.68 14.84 10.35
N THR A 159 -12.99 13.86 11.21
CA THR A 159 -13.52 14.13 12.56
C THR A 159 -12.53 14.91 13.43
N SER A 160 -11.25 14.54 13.42
CA SER A 160 -10.20 15.25 14.20
C SER A 160 -10.08 16.72 13.82
N GLN A 161 -10.43 17.08 12.57
CA GLN A 161 -10.36 18.44 12.06
C GLN A 161 -11.58 19.29 12.41
N LEU A 162 -12.70 18.69 12.83
CA LEU A 162 -13.90 19.45 13.22
C LEU A 162 -13.64 20.42 14.37
N LYS A 163 -12.70 20.10 15.27
CA LYS A 163 -12.31 20.99 16.39
C LYS A 163 -11.79 22.35 15.89
N HIS A 164 -11.02 22.34 14.79
CA HIS A 164 -10.50 23.56 14.17
C HIS A 164 -11.55 24.32 13.35
N ILE A 165 -12.59 23.63 12.86
CA ILE A 165 -13.73 24.28 12.20
C ILE A 165 -14.63 24.95 13.25
N LEU A 166 -14.90 24.29 14.37
CA LEU A 166 -15.71 24.83 15.46
C LEU A 166 -14.94 25.86 16.32
N GLY A 167 -13.60 25.84 16.28
CA GLY A 167 -12.76 26.69 17.12
C GLY A 167 -12.81 26.26 18.59
N ILE A 168 -12.85 24.97 18.86
CA ILE A 168 -12.89 24.37 20.21
C ILE A 168 -11.70 23.43 20.41
N ASP A 169 -11.36 23.18 21.67
CA ASP A 169 -10.38 22.16 22.03
C ASP A 169 -11.08 20.80 22.15
N ALA A 170 -10.58 19.82 21.41
CA ALA A 170 -11.06 18.44 21.47
C ALA A 170 -9.88 17.47 21.42
N TYR A 171 -10.01 16.39 22.20
CA TYR A 171 -8.97 15.41 22.47
C TYR A 171 -9.49 13.99 22.21
N GLY A 172 -8.58 13.06 21.95
CA GLY A 172 -8.91 11.66 21.71
C GLY A 172 -8.11 11.05 20.57
N HIS A 173 -7.90 9.74 20.65
CA HIS A 173 -7.19 8.95 19.64
C HIS A 173 -8.14 8.09 18.78
N SER A 174 -9.33 7.75 19.31
CA SER A 174 -10.37 7.03 18.60
C SER A 174 -11.48 7.97 18.09
N LEU A 175 -12.30 7.47 17.16
CA LEU A 175 -13.46 8.19 16.66
C LEU A 175 -14.46 8.49 17.79
N PHE A 176 -14.67 7.53 18.70
CA PHE A 176 -15.63 7.66 19.79
C PHE A 176 -15.19 8.72 20.81
N ASP A 177 -13.90 8.74 21.15
CA ASP A 177 -13.33 9.76 22.04
C ASP A 177 -13.45 11.15 21.43
N LEU A 178 -13.09 11.29 20.15
CA LEU A 178 -13.18 12.56 19.44
C LEU A 178 -14.61 13.07 19.36
N ILE A 179 -15.57 12.21 19.00
CA ILE A 179 -16.98 12.59 18.94
C ILE A 179 -17.49 12.99 20.34
N GLY A 180 -17.19 12.19 21.38
CA GLY A 180 -17.57 12.50 22.75
C GLY A 180 -16.99 13.84 23.23
N SER A 181 -15.72 14.09 22.96
CA SER A 181 -15.03 15.34 23.30
C SER A 181 -15.62 16.55 22.56
N LEU A 182 -15.90 16.41 21.25
CA LEU A 182 -16.55 17.46 20.45
C LEU A 182 -17.94 17.81 20.98
N PHE A 183 -18.77 16.81 21.31
CA PHE A 183 -20.09 17.04 21.88
C PHE A 183 -20.02 17.72 23.25
N ALA A 184 -19.05 17.36 24.09
CA ALA A 184 -18.85 17.98 25.39
C ALA A 184 -18.48 19.48 25.31
N HIS A 185 -17.74 19.88 24.27
CA HIS A 185 -17.25 21.26 24.11
C HIS A 185 -18.04 22.07 23.06
N ILE A 186 -19.12 21.54 22.51
CA ILE A 186 -19.87 22.17 21.40
C ILE A 186 -20.41 23.57 21.76
N THR A 187 -20.70 23.82 23.03
CA THR A 187 -21.17 25.11 23.53
C THR A 187 -20.09 26.20 23.54
N GLN A 188 -18.81 25.83 23.41
CA GLN A 188 -17.66 26.74 23.39
C GLN A 188 -17.29 27.18 21.96
N THR A 189 -18.11 26.84 20.96
CA THR A 189 -17.86 27.14 19.54
C THR A 189 -17.63 28.62 19.31
N ASN A 190 -16.52 28.96 18.64
CA ASN A 190 -16.28 30.33 18.18
C ASN A 190 -17.03 30.57 16.87
N LEU A 191 -17.98 31.50 16.88
CA LEU A 191 -18.85 31.78 15.72
C LEU A 191 -18.07 32.23 14.49
N PHE A 192 -17.03 33.05 14.64
CA PHE A 192 -16.22 33.53 13.52
C PHE A 192 -15.43 32.38 12.89
N THR A 193 -14.80 31.54 13.72
CA THR A 193 -14.09 30.34 13.26
C THR A 193 -15.03 29.40 12.52
N PHE A 194 -16.22 29.17 13.07
CA PHE A 194 -17.25 28.31 12.48
C PHE A 194 -17.70 28.79 11.10
N VAL A 195 -17.97 30.10 10.95
CA VAL A 195 -18.39 30.68 9.66
C VAL A 195 -17.26 30.56 8.63
N ILE A 196 -16.03 30.92 8.99
CA ILE A 196 -14.87 30.82 8.07
C ILE A 196 -14.61 29.37 7.67
N GLY A 197 -14.61 28.46 8.65
CA GLY A 197 -14.36 27.04 8.42
C GLY A 197 -15.42 26.41 7.53
N THR A 198 -16.70 26.62 7.85
CA THR A 198 -17.82 26.08 7.06
C THR A 198 -17.88 26.68 5.66
N ALA A 199 -17.67 27.98 5.52
CA ALA A 199 -17.59 28.63 4.22
C ALA A 199 -16.41 28.10 3.38
N SER A 200 -15.25 27.88 4.02
CA SER A 200 -14.08 27.28 3.37
C SER A 200 -14.38 25.86 2.89
N VAL A 201 -15.01 25.02 3.73
CA VAL A 201 -15.41 23.66 3.36
C VAL A 201 -16.38 23.69 2.16
N ALA A 202 -17.43 24.51 2.24
CA ALA A 202 -18.41 24.64 1.16
C ALA A 202 -17.78 25.10 -0.16
N PHE A 203 -16.92 26.13 -0.09
CA PHE A 203 -16.18 26.63 -1.24
C PHE A 203 -15.28 25.54 -1.86
N LEU A 204 -14.48 24.84 -1.04
CA LEU A 204 -13.55 23.82 -1.53
C LEU A 204 -14.26 22.58 -2.12
N PHE A 205 -15.42 22.19 -1.57
CA PHE A 205 -16.27 21.17 -2.20
C PHE A 205 -16.82 21.63 -3.54
N TRP A 206 -17.29 22.87 -3.61
CA TRP A 206 -17.79 23.46 -4.86
C TRP A 206 -16.69 23.55 -5.92
N VAL A 207 -15.48 23.99 -5.55
CA VAL A 207 -14.32 24.12 -6.45
C VAL A 207 -14.05 22.83 -7.23
N ARG A 208 -14.17 21.67 -6.57
CA ARG A 208 -13.87 20.35 -7.19
C ARG A 208 -14.72 20.00 -8.39
N LYS A 209 -15.97 20.49 -8.44
CA LYS A 209 -16.92 20.14 -9.51
C LYS A 209 -17.40 21.36 -10.30
N GLY A 210 -17.54 22.50 -9.65
CA GLY A 210 -18.16 23.70 -10.21
C GLY A 210 -17.20 24.71 -10.84
N LEU A 211 -15.96 24.85 -10.32
CA LEU A 211 -15.07 25.93 -10.78
C LEU A 211 -14.59 25.72 -12.22
N LYS A 212 -14.18 24.51 -12.60
CA LYS A 212 -13.72 24.24 -13.98
C LYS A 212 -14.82 24.49 -15.03
N PRO A 213 -16.05 23.95 -14.92
CA PRO A 213 -17.14 24.29 -15.83
C PRO A 213 -17.44 25.79 -15.90
N LEU A 214 -17.43 26.48 -14.76
CA LEU A 214 -17.67 27.93 -14.70
C LEU A 214 -16.59 28.71 -15.48
N LEU A 215 -15.32 28.37 -15.29
CA LEU A 215 -14.21 29.03 -16.00
C LEU A 215 -14.27 28.78 -17.51
N LEU A 216 -14.67 27.58 -17.93
CA LEU A 216 -14.91 27.27 -19.34
C LEU A 216 -16.06 28.10 -19.92
N LEU A 217 -17.15 28.28 -19.17
CA LEU A 217 -18.28 29.14 -19.56
C LEU A 217 -17.88 30.63 -19.66
N LEU A 218 -16.94 31.07 -18.82
CA LEU A 218 -16.35 32.42 -18.86
C LEU A 218 -15.35 32.62 -20.01
N GLY A 219 -15.16 31.62 -20.88
CA GLY A 219 -14.31 31.71 -22.07
C GLY A 219 -12.82 31.39 -21.83
N LEU A 220 -12.45 30.86 -20.67
CA LEU A 220 -11.07 30.42 -20.43
C LEU A 220 -10.77 29.11 -21.16
N GLY A 221 -9.54 29.00 -21.68
CA GLY A 221 -9.06 27.78 -22.31
C GLY A 221 -9.01 26.59 -21.32
N PRO A 222 -9.17 25.33 -21.79
CA PRO A 222 -9.23 24.14 -20.93
C PRO A 222 -8.05 23.97 -19.98
N ARG A 223 -6.84 24.35 -20.40
CA ARG A 223 -5.62 24.26 -19.59
C ARG A 223 -5.63 25.25 -18.43
N MET A 224 -5.95 26.52 -18.69
CA MET A 224 -6.01 27.55 -17.64
C MET A 224 -7.13 27.25 -16.64
N ALA A 225 -8.29 26.77 -17.11
CA ALA A 225 -9.39 26.36 -16.24
C ALA A 225 -8.99 25.21 -15.29
N ASP A 226 -8.19 24.25 -15.76
CA ASP A 226 -7.69 23.15 -14.93
C ASP A 226 -6.70 23.60 -13.87
N ILE A 227 -5.75 24.47 -14.24
CA ILE A 227 -4.78 25.06 -13.31
C ILE A 227 -5.47 25.86 -12.21
N LEU A 228 -6.41 26.74 -12.59
CA LEU A 228 -7.13 27.59 -11.63
C LEU A 228 -8.03 26.76 -10.71
N ALA A 229 -8.66 25.70 -11.24
CA ALA A 229 -9.45 24.77 -10.43
C ALA A 229 -8.58 24.04 -9.38
N LYS A 230 -7.38 23.60 -9.78
CA LYS A 230 -6.41 22.96 -8.88
C LYS A 230 -5.80 23.94 -7.86
N ALA A 231 -5.72 25.23 -8.20
CA ALA A 231 -5.26 26.29 -7.31
C ALA A 231 -6.34 26.75 -6.29
N GLY A 232 -7.56 26.22 -6.35
CA GLY A 232 -8.66 26.63 -5.47
C GLY A 232 -8.35 26.62 -3.96
N PRO A 233 -7.61 25.64 -3.39
CA PRO A 233 -7.15 25.69 -2.01
C PRO A 233 -6.29 26.91 -1.66
N VAL A 234 -5.43 27.36 -2.58
CA VAL A 234 -4.65 28.59 -2.39
C VAL A 234 -5.53 29.82 -2.43
N GLY A 235 -6.54 29.83 -3.31
CA GLY A 235 -7.55 30.87 -3.33
C GLY A 235 -8.30 30.99 -1.99
N ALA A 236 -8.70 29.86 -1.41
CA ALA A 236 -9.32 29.83 -0.09
C ALA A 236 -8.38 30.41 0.98
N VAL A 237 -7.12 29.96 1.02
CA VAL A 237 -6.10 30.47 1.94
C VAL A 237 -5.87 31.98 1.78
N ALA A 238 -5.72 32.48 0.55
CA ALA A 238 -5.49 33.89 0.31
C ALA A 238 -6.68 34.75 0.76
N VAL A 239 -7.90 34.35 0.38
CA VAL A 239 -9.12 35.10 0.73
C VAL A 239 -9.35 35.10 2.24
N THR A 240 -9.24 33.96 2.92
CA THR A 240 -9.49 33.92 4.37
C THR A 240 -8.39 34.61 5.15
N THR A 241 -7.15 34.61 4.67
CA THR A 241 -6.05 35.42 5.26
C THR A 241 -6.36 36.91 5.15
N LEU A 242 -6.79 37.39 3.99
CA LEU A 242 -7.14 38.81 3.79
C LEU A 242 -8.33 39.23 4.66
N ILE A 243 -9.35 38.38 4.79
CA ILE A 243 -10.50 38.63 5.68
C ILE A 243 -10.04 38.62 7.14
N SER A 244 -9.19 37.67 7.54
CA SER A 244 -8.64 37.57 8.89
C SER A 244 -7.86 38.81 9.29
N TRP A 245 -7.00 39.29 8.39
CA TRP A 245 -6.22 40.51 8.57
C TRP A 245 -7.11 41.77 8.59
N GLY A 246 -8.00 41.93 7.60
CA GLY A 246 -8.81 43.15 7.46
C GLY A 246 -9.87 43.34 8.55
N PHE A 247 -10.38 42.26 9.13
CA PHE A 247 -11.38 42.30 10.20
C PHE A 247 -10.83 42.01 11.60
N ASP A 248 -9.50 41.88 11.71
CA ASP A 248 -8.78 41.52 12.93
C ASP A 248 -9.44 40.33 13.65
N LEU A 249 -9.57 39.21 12.95
CA LEU A 249 -10.30 38.06 13.48
C LEU A 249 -9.54 37.36 14.61
N GLN A 250 -8.24 37.59 14.72
CA GLN A 250 -7.42 37.11 15.83
C GLN A 250 -7.93 37.64 17.18
N SER A 251 -8.23 38.94 17.27
CA SER A 251 -8.79 39.52 18.52
C SER A 251 -10.19 39.01 18.85
N LYS A 252 -10.89 38.43 17.86
CA LYS A 252 -12.21 37.78 18.01
C LYS A 252 -12.11 36.29 18.32
N GLY A 253 -10.92 35.79 18.65
CA GLY A 253 -10.69 34.41 19.06
C GLY A 253 -10.55 33.41 17.91
N VAL A 254 -10.38 33.85 16.66
CA VAL A 254 -10.04 32.96 15.55
C VAL A 254 -8.58 32.53 15.66
N ALA A 255 -8.35 31.23 15.78
CA ALA A 255 -7.00 30.68 15.82
C ALA A 255 -6.32 30.80 14.44
N ILE A 256 -5.22 31.55 14.39
CA ILE A 256 -4.39 31.74 13.20
C ILE A 256 -3.11 30.90 13.27
N VAL A 257 -2.42 30.76 12.14
CA VAL A 257 -1.12 30.07 12.06
C VAL A 257 -0.06 30.77 12.92
N GLY A 258 0.02 32.10 12.85
CA GLY A 258 1.01 32.89 13.60
C GLY A 258 2.37 32.95 12.91
N ASP A 259 3.42 33.22 13.68
CA ASP A 259 4.78 33.40 13.15
C ASP A 259 5.30 32.12 12.47
N VAL A 260 5.66 32.26 11.20
CA VAL A 260 6.33 31.22 10.40
C VAL A 260 7.72 31.75 10.08
N PRO A 261 8.81 31.13 10.58
CA PRO A 261 10.16 31.62 10.36
C PRO A 261 10.45 31.83 8.87
N GLN A 262 10.88 33.04 8.51
CA GLN A 262 11.29 33.35 7.15
C GLN A 262 12.73 32.88 6.95
N GLY A 263 12.94 31.98 6.00
CA GLY A 263 14.26 31.40 5.76
C GLY A 263 14.21 30.05 5.09
N LEU A 264 15.40 29.56 4.72
CA LEU A 264 15.57 28.15 4.37
C LEU A 264 15.55 27.29 5.65
N PRO A 265 15.09 26.02 5.56
CA PRO A 265 15.14 25.11 6.69
C PRO A 265 16.55 25.03 7.27
N PRO A 266 16.71 25.12 8.60
CA PRO A 266 18.02 24.91 9.22
C PRO A 266 18.46 23.47 9.03
N LEU A 267 19.77 23.26 8.83
CA LEU A 267 20.33 21.92 8.86
C LEU A 267 20.22 21.38 10.30
N THR A 268 19.35 20.40 10.48
CA THR A 268 19.01 19.82 11.78
C THR A 268 19.49 18.38 11.84
N PHE A 269 19.87 17.89 13.02
CA PHE A 269 20.22 16.49 13.22
C PHE A 269 19.22 15.84 14.18
N PRO A 270 18.87 14.55 13.99
CA PRO A 270 18.03 13.84 14.94
C PRO A 270 18.74 13.77 16.30
N ARG A 271 17.95 13.66 17.37
CA ARG A 271 18.53 13.42 18.69
C ARG A 271 19.00 11.98 18.76
N PHE A 272 20.26 11.78 19.12
CA PHE A 272 20.86 10.46 19.33
C PHE A 272 20.68 10.08 20.80
N ASP A 273 19.47 9.62 21.12
CA ASP A 273 19.06 9.19 22.46
C ASP A 273 18.50 7.77 22.36
N ALA A 274 19.10 6.82 23.08
CA ALA A 274 18.75 5.42 23.01
C ALA A 274 17.32 5.13 23.52
N ASP A 275 16.87 5.83 24.55
CA ASP A 275 15.54 5.64 25.14
C ASP A 275 14.46 6.18 24.20
N LEU A 276 14.73 7.35 23.58
CA LEU A 276 13.86 7.90 22.55
C LEU A 276 13.78 6.97 21.32
N TRP A 277 14.93 6.43 20.88
CA TRP A 277 14.98 5.55 19.72
C TRP A 277 14.23 4.25 19.96
N THR A 278 14.43 3.62 21.10
CA THR A 278 13.72 2.37 21.46
C THR A 278 12.22 2.60 21.57
N SER A 279 11.79 3.73 22.14
CA SER A 279 10.38 4.11 22.25
C SER A 279 9.72 4.36 20.89
N LEU A 280 10.45 4.95 19.94
CA LEU A 280 9.95 5.27 18.61
C LEU A 280 10.13 4.15 17.58
N LEU A 281 10.93 3.12 17.85
CA LEU A 281 11.32 2.11 16.85
C LEU A 281 10.10 1.37 16.27
N GLY A 282 9.14 1.00 17.12
CA GLY A 282 7.92 0.31 16.70
C GLY A 282 7.08 1.16 15.76
N SER A 283 6.79 2.40 16.16
CA SER A 283 6.02 3.33 15.32
C SER A 283 6.78 3.73 14.05
N ALA A 284 8.11 3.86 14.11
CA ALA A 284 8.96 4.12 12.94
C ALA A 284 8.86 2.98 11.91
N LEU A 285 8.85 1.72 12.36
CA LEU A 285 8.69 0.55 11.50
C LEU A 285 7.32 0.55 10.83
N LEU A 286 6.24 0.81 11.59
CA LEU A 286 4.88 0.87 11.04
C LEU A 286 4.72 2.01 10.04
N ILE A 287 5.19 3.22 10.37
CA ILE A 287 5.19 4.38 9.47
C ILE A 287 5.98 4.08 8.20
N SER A 288 7.11 3.38 8.29
CA SER A 288 7.91 2.99 7.13
C SER A 288 7.16 2.02 6.23
N ILE A 289 6.58 0.96 6.78
CA ILE A 289 5.84 -0.05 6.01
C ILE A 289 4.63 0.60 5.33
N ILE A 290 3.85 1.38 6.07
CA ILE A 290 2.65 2.02 5.53
C ILE A 290 2.99 3.10 4.52
N GLY A 291 3.97 3.96 4.83
CA GLY A 291 4.47 4.96 3.89
C GLY A 291 4.95 4.30 2.59
N PHE A 292 5.72 3.22 2.68
CA PHE A 292 6.16 2.46 1.51
C PHE A 292 4.99 1.88 0.71
N VAL A 293 4.04 1.21 1.36
CA VAL A 293 2.92 0.57 0.67
C VAL A 293 1.95 1.58 0.04
N GLU A 294 1.68 2.69 0.71
CA GLU A 294 0.91 3.78 0.11
C GLU A 294 1.62 4.32 -1.14
N SER A 295 2.92 4.62 -1.01
CA SER A 295 3.73 5.18 -2.09
C SER A 295 3.84 4.25 -3.30
N ILE A 296 4.16 2.97 -3.09
CA ILE A 296 4.34 1.99 -4.17
C ILE A 296 3.03 1.72 -4.90
N SER A 297 1.90 1.70 -4.18
CA SER A 297 0.57 1.52 -4.78
C SER A 297 0.22 2.66 -5.73
N VAL A 298 0.51 3.90 -5.33
CA VAL A 298 0.35 5.09 -6.18
C VAL A 298 1.29 5.04 -7.38
N ALA A 299 2.57 4.77 -7.12
CA ALA A 299 3.61 4.72 -8.15
C ALA A 299 3.27 3.68 -9.23
N GLN A 300 2.89 2.47 -8.83
CA GLN A 300 2.52 1.39 -9.76
C GLN A 300 1.26 1.72 -10.57
N THR A 301 0.25 2.30 -9.92
CA THR A 301 -1.00 2.70 -10.60
C THR A 301 -0.72 3.74 -11.69
N LEU A 302 0.08 4.76 -11.38
CA LEU A 302 0.42 5.83 -12.33
C LEU A 302 1.41 5.36 -13.40
N ALA A 303 2.39 4.54 -13.03
CA ALA A 303 3.33 3.94 -13.97
C ALA A 303 2.63 3.05 -15.00
N THR A 304 1.62 2.29 -14.58
CA THR A 304 0.82 1.45 -15.50
C THR A 304 0.14 2.30 -16.58
N LYS A 305 -0.39 3.49 -16.23
CA LYS A 305 -0.97 4.43 -17.20
C LYS A 305 0.06 4.95 -18.22
N LYS A 306 1.32 5.14 -17.81
CA LYS A 306 2.44 5.53 -18.68
C LYS A 306 3.23 4.36 -19.27
N ARG A 307 2.77 3.11 -19.10
CA ARG A 307 3.46 1.87 -19.53
C ARG A 307 4.91 1.77 -19.02
N GLN A 308 5.12 2.18 -17.77
CA GLN A 308 6.41 2.17 -17.09
C GLN A 308 6.45 1.06 -16.04
N ARG A 309 7.66 0.64 -15.67
CA ARG A 309 7.88 -0.29 -14.56
C ARG A 309 8.47 0.46 -13.38
N ILE A 310 7.92 0.18 -12.20
CA ILE A 310 8.47 0.65 -10.93
C ILE A 310 9.24 -0.50 -10.30
N VAL A 311 10.38 -0.20 -9.67
CA VAL A 311 11.21 -1.18 -8.97
C VAL A 311 11.00 -0.98 -7.46
N PRO A 312 10.25 -1.86 -6.77
CA PRO A 312 9.90 -1.66 -5.36
C PRO A 312 11.12 -1.48 -4.43
N ASP A 313 12.18 -2.26 -4.64
CA ASP A 313 13.41 -2.15 -3.85
C ASP A 313 14.08 -0.78 -3.96
N GLN A 314 14.00 -0.16 -5.15
CA GLN A 314 14.59 1.16 -5.39
C GLN A 314 13.68 2.27 -4.84
N GLU A 315 12.36 2.07 -4.84
CA GLU A 315 11.43 2.97 -4.15
C GLU A 315 11.66 3.00 -2.64
N LEU A 316 12.01 1.86 -2.02
CA LEU A 316 12.43 1.83 -0.61
C LEU A 316 13.66 2.72 -0.36
N VAL A 317 14.68 2.64 -1.23
CA VAL A 317 15.86 3.51 -1.14
C VAL A 317 15.49 4.98 -1.34
N GLY A 318 14.66 5.29 -2.35
CA GLY A 318 14.21 6.64 -2.66
C GLY A 318 13.43 7.28 -1.50
N LEU A 319 12.46 6.56 -0.92
CA LEU A 319 11.69 7.03 0.23
C LEU A 319 12.53 7.08 1.51
N GLY A 320 13.46 6.13 1.68
CA GLY A 320 14.40 6.14 2.80
C GLY A 320 15.29 7.37 2.79
N ALA A 321 15.91 7.67 1.64
CA ALA A 321 16.70 8.87 1.43
C ALA A 321 15.86 10.15 1.63
N SER A 322 14.60 10.14 1.18
CA SER A 322 13.67 11.26 1.37
C SER A 322 13.36 11.53 2.85
N ASN A 323 13.15 10.49 3.65
CA ASN A 323 12.87 10.62 5.08
C ASN A 323 14.10 11.04 5.89
N ILE A 324 15.29 10.52 5.56
CA ILE A 324 16.56 11.02 6.14
C ILE A 324 16.74 12.51 5.79
N ALA A 325 16.51 12.89 4.53
CA ALA A 325 16.57 14.28 4.10
C ALA A 325 15.53 15.15 4.82
N ALA A 326 14.34 14.61 5.12
CA ALA A 326 13.30 15.31 5.88
C ALA A 326 13.80 15.65 7.28
N ALA A 327 14.37 14.65 7.98
CA ALA A 327 14.96 14.85 9.29
C ALA A 327 16.09 15.90 9.25
N MET A 328 16.94 15.85 8.23
CA MET A 328 18.04 16.81 8.06
C MET A 328 17.57 18.25 7.81
N SER A 329 16.38 18.43 7.24
CA SER A 329 15.75 19.76 7.08
C SER A 329 14.91 20.21 8.27
N GLY A 330 14.84 19.45 9.37
CA GLY A 330 13.93 19.74 10.48
C GLY A 330 12.46 19.46 10.17
N GLY A 331 12.20 18.54 9.23
CA GLY A 331 10.87 18.02 8.91
C GLY A 331 10.56 16.73 9.66
N TYR A 332 9.40 16.14 9.37
CA TYR A 332 8.90 14.90 9.96
C TYR A 332 8.65 13.84 8.86
N PRO A 333 8.22 12.59 9.17
CA PRO A 333 8.11 11.53 8.17
C PRO A 333 7.28 11.90 6.93
N VAL A 334 7.76 11.48 5.76
CA VAL A 334 7.20 11.81 4.44
C VAL A 334 6.96 10.58 3.58
N THR A 335 6.00 10.68 2.67
CA THR A 335 5.75 9.62 1.68
C THR A 335 5.16 10.17 0.37
N GLY A 336 5.00 9.32 -0.63
CA GLY A 336 4.31 9.63 -1.88
C GLY A 336 2.80 9.77 -1.67
N GLY A 337 2.27 10.99 -1.80
CA GLY A 337 0.85 11.25 -1.57
C GLY A 337 0.00 10.95 -2.82
N PHE A 338 -1.11 10.20 -2.67
CA PHE A 338 -2.01 9.84 -3.77
C PHE A 338 -2.50 11.08 -4.55
N ALA A 339 -3.17 12.02 -3.88
CA ALA A 339 -3.79 13.17 -4.54
C ALA A 339 -2.76 14.06 -5.25
N ARG A 340 -1.59 14.29 -4.63
CA ARG A 340 -0.52 15.11 -5.23
C ARG A 340 0.11 14.44 -6.43
N SER A 341 0.39 13.14 -6.35
CA SER A 341 1.02 12.39 -7.43
C SER A 341 0.10 12.30 -8.65
N VAL A 342 -1.21 12.18 -8.45
CA VAL A 342 -2.21 12.27 -9.52
C VAL A 342 -2.18 13.67 -10.17
N VAL A 343 -2.14 14.74 -9.37
CA VAL A 343 -2.06 16.10 -9.92
C VAL A 343 -0.75 16.33 -10.70
N ASN A 344 0.37 15.84 -10.17
CA ASN A 344 1.67 15.90 -10.84
C ASN A 344 1.66 15.12 -12.16
N PHE A 345 1.09 13.92 -12.17
CA PHE A 345 0.88 13.11 -13.36
C PHE A 345 0.01 13.81 -14.40
N ASP A 346 -1.15 14.32 -13.99
CA ASP A 346 -2.13 14.98 -14.87
C ASP A 346 -1.61 16.32 -15.40
N ALA A 347 -0.74 17.00 -14.65
CA ALA A 347 -0.05 18.21 -15.09
C ALA A 347 1.01 17.93 -16.17
N GLY A 348 1.31 16.66 -16.43
CA GLY A 348 2.25 16.24 -17.47
C GLY A 348 3.67 15.99 -16.96
N ALA A 349 3.89 15.79 -15.67
CA ALA A 349 5.23 15.49 -15.14
C ALA A 349 5.85 14.32 -15.89
N GLU A 350 6.98 14.60 -16.53
CA GLU A 350 7.73 13.65 -17.31
C GLU A 350 8.86 13.06 -16.49
N THR A 351 9.49 13.74 -15.54
CA THR A 351 10.58 13.12 -14.77
C THR A 351 10.51 13.47 -13.28
N PRO A 352 11.29 12.78 -12.42
CA PRO A 352 11.44 13.19 -11.03
C PRO A 352 11.96 14.63 -10.86
N ALA A 353 12.49 15.27 -11.91
CA ALA A 353 12.86 16.69 -11.89
C ALA A 353 11.68 17.62 -11.58
N ALA A 354 10.44 17.24 -11.92
CA ALA A 354 9.25 17.99 -11.52
C ALA A 354 9.18 18.17 -9.98
N GLY A 355 9.55 17.14 -9.23
CA GLY A 355 9.69 17.20 -7.76
C GLY A 355 10.82 18.13 -7.32
N ALA A 356 11.98 18.07 -7.99
CA ALA A 356 13.10 18.97 -7.68
C ALA A 356 12.76 20.45 -7.93
N PHE A 357 12.10 20.77 -9.04
CA PHE A 357 11.61 22.13 -9.31
C PHE A 357 10.53 22.57 -8.32
N THR A 358 9.68 21.64 -7.90
CA THR A 358 8.69 21.89 -6.84
C THR A 358 9.38 22.29 -5.54
N ALA A 359 10.48 21.61 -5.17
CA ALA A 359 11.28 21.94 -3.99
C ALA A 359 11.86 23.36 -4.06
N VAL A 360 12.32 23.78 -5.25
CA VAL A 360 12.79 25.17 -5.48
C VAL A 360 11.63 26.16 -5.31
N GLY A 361 10.44 25.85 -5.83
CA GLY A 361 9.25 26.68 -5.66
C GLY A 361 8.83 26.83 -4.18
N ILE A 362 8.88 25.74 -3.41
CA ILE A 362 8.58 25.75 -1.98
C ILE A 362 9.66 26.50 -1.20
N ALA A 363 10.93 26.34 -1.53
CA ALA A 363 12.02 27.12 -0.93
C ALA A 363 11.86 28.62 -1.21
N GLY A 364 11.44 29.00 -2.43
CA GLY A 364 11.09 30.38 -2.76
C GLY A 364 9.90 30.88 -1.93
N ALA A 365 8.85 30.07 -1.78
CA ALA A 365 7.71 30.41 -0.93
C ALA A 365 8.11 30.58 0.55
N ALA A 366 8.99 29.71 1.07
CA ALA A 366 9.52 29.81 2.42
C ALA A 366 10.34 31.11 2.64
N LEU A 367 11.02 31.59 1.61
CA LEU A 367 11.82 32.82 1.66
C LEU A 367 11.00 34.10 1.49
N PHE A 368 9.92 34.08 0.71
CA PHE A 368 9.22 35.32 0.31
C PHE A 368 7.76 35.39 0.73
N LEU A 369 7.09 34.26 0.96
CA LEU A 369 5.64 34.19 1.17
C LEU A 369 5.25 33.82 2.62
N THR A 370 6.18 33.44 3.49
CA THR A 370 5.85 33.08 4.89
C THR A 370 5.22 34.21 5.71
N PRO A 371 5.59 35.50 5.55
CA PRO A 371 4.92 36.58 6.29
C PRO A 371 3.43 36.70 5.92
N LEU A 372 3.06 36.32 4.69
CA LEU A 372 1.67 36.33 4.24
C LEU A 372 0.83 35.23 4.90
N LEU A 373 1.46 34.24 5.53
CA LEU A 373 0.78 33.13 6.20
C LEU A 373 0.41 33.45 7.65
N PHE A 374 0.88 34.56 8.22
CA PHE A 374 0.69 34.89 9.64
C PHE A 374 -0.79 34.89 10.04
N PHE A 375 -1.62 35.62 9.30
CA PHE A 375 -3.05 35.80 9.59
C PHE A 375 -3.92 34.63 9.11
N LEU A 376 -3.34 33.57 8.55
CA LEU A 376 -4.08 32.44 7.99
C LEU A 376 -4.88 31.71 9.08
N PRO A 377 -6.22 31.62 8.98
CA PRO A 377 -7.01 30.85 9.93
C PRO A 377 -6.71 29.35 9.87
N LYS A 378 -6.47 28.72 11.02
CA LYS A 378 -6.31 27.25 11.14
C LYS A 378 -7.55 26.51 10.62
N ALA A 379 -8.74 27.11 10.72
CA ALA A 379 -9.99 26.58 10.16
C ALA A 379 -9.94 26.36 8.64
N THR A 380 -9.24 27.22 7.89
CA THR A 380 -9.10 27.06 6.43
C THR A 380 -8.18 25.90 6.07
N LEU A 381 -7.12 25.68 6.85
CA LEU A 381 -6.24 24.52 6.71
C LEU A 381 -7.00 23.22 7.05
N ALA A 382 -7.76 23.22 8.13
CA ALA A 382 -8.63 22.10 8.52
C ALA A 382 -9.67 21.77 7.43
N ALA A 383 -10.30 22.79 6.84
CA ALA A 383 -11.21 22.61 5.71
C ALA A 383 -10.53 21.96 4.50
N THR A 384 -9.28 22.37 4.21
CA THR A 384 -8.47 21.78 3.15
C THR A 384 -8.19 20.30 3.40
N ILE A 385 -7.87 19.92 4.65
CA ILE A 385 -7.68 18.51 5.04
C ILE A 385 -8.98 17.73 4.88
N ILE A 386 -10.10 18.21 5.46
CA ILE A 386 -11.41 17.54 5.41
C ILE A 386 -11.78 17.20 3.97
N VAL A 387 -11.71 18.19 3.08
CA VAL A 387 -12.04 18.00 1.67
C VAL A 387 -11.06 17.01 1.02
N ALA A 388 -9.75 17.13 1.28
CA ALA A 388 -8.74 16.23 0.74
C ALA A 388 -8.92 14.76 1.17
N VAL A 389 -9.21 14.49 2.44
CA VAL A 389 -9.33 13.10 2.93
C VAL A 389 -10.68 12.47 2.58
N LEU A 390 -11.77 13.24 2.56
CA LEU A 390 -13.09 12.71 2.19
C LEU A 390 -13.17 12.28 0.71
N SER A 391 -12.27 12.74 -0.18
CA SER A 391 -12.17 12.17 -1.53
C SER A 391 -11.50 10.80 -1.59
N LEU A 392 -10.80 10.38 -0.54
CA LEU A 392 -10.14 9.07 -0.48
C LEU A 392 -11.03 8.01 0.15
N VAL A 393 -12.10 8.42 0.82
CA VAL A 393 -13.08 7.53 1.45
C VAL A 393 -13.92 6.85 0.38
N ASP A 394 -13.85 5.52 0.32
CA ASP A 394 -14.59 4.71 -0.65
C ASP A 394 -15.42 3.63 0.05
N PHE A 395 -16.71 3.90 0.26
CA PHE A 395 -17.63 2.93 0.83
C PHE A 395 -18.07 1.85 -0.17
N HIS A 396 -17.78 2.00 -1.46
CA HIS A 396 -18.13 0.97 -2.46
C HIS A 396 -17.40 -0.35 -2.20
N ILE A 397 -16.19 -0.30 -1.62
CA ILE A 397 -15.39 -1.49 -1.30
C ILE A 397 -16.11 -2.47 -0.38
N LEU A 398 -16.94 -1.98 0.56
CA LEU A 398 -17.72 -2.83 1.46
C LEU A 398 -18.73 -3.66 0.70
N LYS A 399 -19.45 -3.05 -0.26
CA LYS A 399 -20.41 -3.77 -1.09
C LYS A 399 -19.71 -4.72 -2.05
N ALA A 400 -18.67 -4.25 -2.73
CA ALA A 400 -17.92 -5.05 -3.70
C ALA A 400 -17.31 -6.31 -3.06
N THR A 401 -16.74 -6.20 -1.86
CA THR A 401 -16.17 -7.35 -1.15
C THR A 401 -17.23 -8.27 -0.56
N TRP A 402 -18.37 -7.74 -0.07
CA TRP A 402 -19.49 -8.55 0.39
C TRP A 402 -20.05 -9.45 -0.73
N ASP A 403 -20.24 -8.88 -1.91
CA ASP A 403 -20.80 -9.58 -3.07
C ASP A 403 -19.82 -10.63 -3.66
N TYR A 404 -18.50 -10.41 -3.52
CA TYR A 404 -17.47 -11.29 -4.09
C TYR A 404 -16.95 -12.37 -3.13
N HIS A 405 -16.43 -11.98 -1.96
CA HIS A 405 -15.74 -12.90 -1.05
C HIS A 405 -15.85 -12.46 0.41
N ARG A 406 -16.54 -13.27 1.24
CA ARG A 406 -16.81 -12.95 2.65
C ARG A 406 -15.56 -12.73 3.49
N ALA A 407 -14.47 -13.45 3.23
CA ALA A 407 -13.24 -13.25 4.00
C ALA A 407 -12.62 -11.87 3.75
N ASP A 408 -12.67 -11.39 2.51
CA ASP A 408 -12.17 -10.07 2.14
C ASP A 408 -13.03 -8.99 2.77
N PHE A 409 -14.36 -9.18 2.78
CA PHE A 409 -15.28 -8.30 3.51
C PHE A 409 -14.96 -8.25 5.00
N THR A 410 -14.73 -9.40 5.65
CA THR A 410 -14.36 -9.43 7.07
C THR A 410 -13.05 -8.71 7.33
N ALA A 411 -12.07 -8.80 6.42
CA ALA A 411 -10.80 -8.09 6.55
C ALA A 411 -10.99 -6.57 6.44
N VAL A 412 -11.76 -6.10 5.44
CA VAL A 412 -12.09 -4.67 5.27
C VAL A 412 -12.82 -4.14 6.49
N LEU A 413 -13.89 -4.83 6.91
CA LEU A 413 -14.74 -4.39 8.01
C LEU A 413 -13.96 -4.37 9.33
N ALA A 414 -13.19 -5.41 9.63
CA ALA A 414 -12.36 -5.45 10.82
C ALA A 414 -11.32 -4.31 10.83
N THR A 415 -10.66 -4.06 9.69
CA THR A 415 -9.71 -2.95 9.57
C THR A 415 -10.38 -1.60 9.83
N ILE A 416 -11.59 -1.38 9.29
CA ILE A 416 -12.35 -0.14 9.52
C ILE A 416 -12.71 0.00 11.01
N LEU A 417 -13.32 -1.03 11.60
CA LEU A 417 -13.79 -0.97 12.99
C LEU A 417 -12.65 -0.80 13.98
N LEU A 418 -11.53 -1.51 13.79
CA LEU A 418 -10.37 -1.40 14.68
C LEU A 418 -9.69 -0.04 14.54
N THR A 419 -9.58 0.50 13.32
CA THR A 419 -9.00 1.83 13.10
C THR A 419 -9.85 2.92 13.73
N LEU A 420 -11.18 2.86 13.57
CA LEU A 420 -12.09 3.85 14.15
C LEU A 420 -12.21 3.72 15.68
N GLY A 421 -12.17 2.48 16.20
CA GLY A 421 -12.35 2.20 17.62
C GLY A 421 -11.09 2.40 18.47
N PHE A 422 -9.91 2.09 17.93
CA PHE A 422 -8.65 2.08 18.69
C PHE A 422 -7.57 2.99 18.09
N GLY A 423 -7.85 3.67 16.98
CA GLY A 423 -6.90 4.56 16.31
C GLY A 423 -6.11 3.88 15.18
N VAL A 424 -5.35 4.70 14.47
CA VAL A 424 -4.64 4.33 13.22
C VAL A 424 -3.59 3.24 13.44
N GLU A 425 -2.79 3.34 14.51
CA GLU A 425 -1.68 2.41 14.76
C GLU A 425 -2.17 0.97 15.01
N ILE A 426 -3.17 0.82 15.88
CA ILE A 426 -3.80 -0.48 16.18
C ILE A 426 -4.56 -1.01 14.97
N GLY A 427 -5.32 -0.13 14.29
CA GLY A 427 -6.10 -0.50 13.11
C GLY A 427 -5.27 -1.05 11.96
N VAL A 428 -4.15 -0.39 11.63
CA VAL A 428 -3.19 -0.88 10.65
C VAL A 428 -2.63 -2.23 11.07
N SER A 429 -2.06 -2.31 12.28
CA SER A 429 -1.33 -3.48 12.75
C SER A 429 -2.24 -4.71 12.72
N ALA A 430 -3.47 -4.57 13.19
CA ALA A 430 -4.47 -5.62 13.13
C ALA A 430 -4.87 -5.97 11.70
N GLY A 431 -5.02 -4.98 10.80
CA GLY A 431 -5.30 -5.23 9.38
C GLY A 431 -4.22 -6.05 8.69
N VAL A 432 -2.93 -5.74 8.94
CA VAL A 432 -1.80 -6.51 8.40
C VAL A 432 -1.80 -7.94 8.93
N ILE A 433 -1.89 -8.10 10.26
CA ILE A 433 -1.89 -9.41 10.92
C ILE A 433 -3.07 -10.25 10.41
N LEU A 434 -4.26 -9.66 10.32
CA LEU A 434 -5.45 -10.33 9.82
C LEU A 434 -5.29 -10.75 8.35
N SER A 435 -4.70 -9.92 7.50
CA SER A 435 -4.39 -10.26 6.10
C SER A 435 -3.50 -11.51 6.01
N ILE A 436 -2.44 -11.56 6.82
CA ILE A 436 -1.50 -12.68 6.87
C ILE A 436 -2.20 -13.93 7.41
N VAL A 437 -2.95 -13.82 8.51
CA VAL A 437 -3.69 -14.94 9.11
C VAL A 437 -4.73 -15.50 8.16
N LEU A 438 -5.50 -14.66 7.46
CA LEU A 438 -6.48 -15.10 6.47
C LEU A 438 -5.81 -15.80 5.28
N TYR A 439 -4.66 -15.31 4.82
CA TYR A 439 -3.87 -15.96 3.78
C TYR A 439 -3.36 -17.34 4.24
N LEU A 440 -2.78 -17.44 5.44
CA LEU A 440 -2.33 -18.72 6.01
C LEU A 440 -3.49 -19.68 6.26
N TYR A 441 -4.64 -19.19 6.73
CA TYR A 441 -5.83 -20.01 6.92
C TYR A 441 -6.35 -20.58 5.60
N LYS A 442 -6.38 -19.76 4.55
CA LYS A 442 -6.85 -20.20 3.22
C LYS A 442 -5.94 -21.26 2.61
N THR A 443 -4.62 -21.08 2.73
CA THR A 443 -3.64 -22.02 2.15
C THR A 443 -3.46 -23.29 2.98
N SER A 444 -3.75 -23.25 4.29
CA SER A 444 -3.75 -24.44 5.17
C SER A 444 -4.93 -25.40 4.92
N ARG A 445 -6.00 -24.93 4.27
CA ARG A 445 -7.16 -25.73 3.84
C ARG A 445 -7.34 -25.67 2.32
N PRO A 446 -6.41 -26.26 1.55
CA PRO A 446 -6.45 -26.19 0.11
C PRO A 446 -7.69 -26.90 -0.45
N HIS A 447 -8.12 -26.48 -1.63
CA HIS A 447 -9.18 -27.20 -2.32
C HIS A 447 -8.65 -28.56 -2.81
N ILE A 448 -9.33 -29.63 -2.40
CA ILE A 448 -9.08 -30.99 -2.86
C ILE A 448 -10.31 -31.44 -3.64
N ALA A 449 -10.09 -31.97 -4.85
CA ALA A 449 -11.16 -32.51 -5.68
C ALA A 449 -10.93 -33.99 -5.98
N GLU A 450 -11.89 -34.84 -5.63
CA GLU A 450 -11.96 -36.18 -6.23
C GLU A 450 -12.35 -36.01 -7.70
N VAL A 451 -11.53 -36.58 -8.59
CA VAL A 451 -11.68 -36.40 -10.04
C VAL A 451 -11.90 -37.73 -10.75
N GLY A 452 -12.69 -37.70 -11.82
CA GLY A 452 -12.89 -38.83 -12.72
C GLY A 452 -12.60 -38.44 -14.18
N LEU A 453 -12.49 -39.45 -15.03
CA LEU A 453 -12.22 -39.31 -16.46
C LEU A 453 -13.45 -38.81 -17.21
N VAL A 454 -13.32 -37.75 -18.00
CA VAL A 454 -14.39 -37.30 -18.89
C VAL A 454 -14.53 -38.30 -20.06
N PRO A 455 -15.72 -38.89 -20.30
CA PRO A 455 -15.92 -39.92 -21.31
C PRO A 455 -15.39 -39.52 -22.70
N GLY A 456 -14.69 -40.44 -23.37
CA GLY A 456 -14.13 -40.23 -24.71
C GLY A 456 -12.96 -39.24 -24.77
N THR A 457 -12.38 -38.83 -23.64
CA THR A 457 -11.25 -37.90 -23.59
C THR A 457 -10.16 -38.41 -22.63
N GLN A 458 -9.07 -37.65 -22.51
CA GLN A 458 -8.01 -37.88 -21.50
C GLN A 458 -8.06 -36.85 -20.35
N HIS A 459 -9.18 -36.12 -20.20
CA HIS A 459 -9.31 -35.06 -19.21
C HIS A 459 -9.98 -35.53 -17.93
N PHE A 460 -9.53 -34.99 -16.79
CA PHE A 460 -10.09 -35.30 -15.47
C PHE A 460 -10.83 -34.09 -14.89
N ARG A 461 -12.03 -34.33 -14.36
CA ARG A 461 -12.90 -33.28 -13.78
C ARG A 461 -13.52 -33.73 -12.46
N ASN A 462 -13.89 -32.76 -11.63
CA ASN A 462 -14.46 -32.97 -10.30
C ASN A 462 -15.79 -33.75 -10.41
N ILE A 463 -15.89 -34.85 -9.67
CA ILE A 463 -17.04 -35.77 -9.67
C ILE A 463 -18.36 -35.09 -9.27
N ASN A 464 -18.29 -34.05 -8.43
CA ASN A 464 -19.48 -33.34 -7.92
C ASN A 464 -20.00 -32.29 -8.92
N ARG A 465 -19.24 -31.96 -9.96
CA ARG A 465 -19.57 -30.89 -10.92
C ARG A 465 -19.82 -31.40 -12.33
N HIS A 466 -19.26 -32.54 -12.70
CA HIS A 466 -19.31 -33.08 -14.06
C HIS A 466 -19.61 -34.57 -14.05
N LYS A 467 -20.27 -35.05 -15.10
CA LYS A 467 -20.43 -36.49 -15.35
C LYS A 467 -19.09 -37.05 -15.82
N VAL A 468 -18.52 -37.94 -15.02
CA VAL A 468 -17.20 -38.53 -15.24
C VAL A 468 -17.20 -40.01 -14.90
N LEU A 469 -16.26 -40.75 -15.48
CA LEU A 469 -16.03 -42.16 -15.23
C LEU A 469 -15.04 -42.31 -14.07
N THR A 470 -15.41 -43.13 -13.09
CA THR A 470 -14.61 -43.45 -11.90
C THR A 470 -14.51 -44.96 -11.76
N HIS A 471 -13.44 -45.46 -11.17
CA HIS A 471 -13.28 -46.89 -10.90
C HIS A 471 -13.48 -47.16 -9.39
N PRO A 472 -14.27 -48.17 -8.98
CA PRO A 472 -14.62 -48.38 -7.57
C PRO A 472 -13.41 -48.55 -6.65
N GLU A 473 -12.34 -49.17 -7.15
CA GLU A 473 -11.13 -49.46 -6.38
C GLU A 473 -10.05 -48.36 -6.45
N LEU A 474 -10.28 -47.29 -7.21
CA LEU A 474 -9.30 -46.22 -7.46
C LEU A 474 -9.87 -44.85 -7.09
N VAL A 475 -9.18 -44.17 -6.17
CA VAL A 475 -9.46 -42.77 -5.85
C VAL A 475 -8.37 -41.90 -6.46
N THR A 476 -8.78 -40.92 -7.26
CA THR A 476 -7.87 -39.87 -7.73
C THR A 476 -8.22 -38.55 -7.06
N LEU A 477 -7.24 -37.96 -6.37
CA LEU A 477 -7.39 -36.65 -5.74
C LEU A 477 -6.52 -35.64 -6.46
N ARG A 478 -7.13 -34.57 -6.97
CA ARG A 478 -6.42 -33.41 -7.49
C ARG A 478 -6.20 -32.40 -6.36
N LEU A 479 -4.93 -32.10 -6.13
CA LEU A 479 -4.47 -31.14 -5.15
C LEU A 479 -4.31 -29.79 -5.87
N ASP A 480 -5.12 -28.79 -5.51
CA ASP A 480 -5.13 -27.47 -6.17
C ASP A 480 -4.20 -26.44 -5.47
N GLU A 481 -3.16 -26.89 -4.74
CA GLU A 481 -2.20 -26.05 -4.00
C GLU A 481 -0.85 -26.75 -3.80
N ASN A 482 0.20 -25.99 -3.42
CA ASN A 482 1.48 -26.53 -2.94
C ASN A 482 1.30 -27.38 -1.67
N LEU A 483 2.22 -28.33 -1.42
CA LEU A 483 2.22 -29.15 -0.21
C LEU A 483 3.28 -28.65 0.76
N TYR A 484 2.87 -28.28 1.96
CA TYR A 484 3.78 -27.78 2.97
C TYR A 484 3.25 -28.00 4.40
N PHE A 485 4.04 -27.64 5.41
CA PHE A 485 3.74 -27.94 6.82
C PHE A 485 2.33 -27.53 7.28
N ALA A 486 1.75 -26.46 6.72
CA ALA A 486 0.45 -25.98 7.18
C ALA A 486 -0.74 -26.76 6.62
N ASN A 487 -0.60 -27.48 5.49
CA ASN A 487 -1.71 -28.17 4.83
C ASN A 487 -1.54 -29.67 4.66
N ALA A 488 -0.33 -30.21 4.83
CA ALA A 488 -0.06 -31.64 4.62
C ALA A 488 -0.99 -32.54 5.45
N ARG A 489 -1.18 -32.22 6.73
CA ARG A 489 -2.07 -32.97 7.63
C ARG A 489 -3.55 -32.88 7.25
N TYR A 490 -4.00 -31.75 6.70
CA TYR A 490 -5.37 -31.62 6.19
C TYR A 490 -5.63 -32.59 5.03
N ILE A 491 -4.62 -32.77 4.17
CA ILE A 491 -4.69 -33.69 3.02
C ILE A 491 -4.64 -35.14 3.47
N GLU A 492 -3.77 -35.46 4.43
CA GLU A 492 -3.73 -36.77 5.09
C GLU A 492 -5.09 -37.12 5.70
N ASP A 493 -5.66 -36.26 6.55
CA ASP A 493 -6.96 -36.45 7.19
C ASP A 493 -8.07 -36.67 6.15
N TYR A 494 -8.07 -35.87 5.08
CA TYR A 494 -9.05 -35.99 3.98
C TYR A 494 -8.93 -37.34 3.26
N LEU A 495 -7.71 -37.75 2.92
CA LEU A 495 -7.46 -38.99 2.18
C LEU A 495 -7.79 -40.21 3.05
N LEU A 496 -7.35 -40.23 4.29
CA LEU A 496 -7.65 -41.32 5.24
C LEU A 496 -9.16 -41.42 5.49
N ALA A 497 -9.87 -40.29 5.66
CA ALA A 497 -11.33 -40.29 5.79
C ALA A 497 -12.03 -40.80 4.52
N ARG A 498 -11.46 -40.55 3.34
CA ARG A 498 -12.00 -41.06 2.07
C ARG A 498 -11.76 -42.56 1.90
N VAL A 499 -10.59 -43.05 2.30
CA VAL A 499 -10.19 -44.46 2.26
C VAL A 499 -10.99 -45.28 3.28
N ALA A 500 -11.27 -44.74 4.46
CA ALA A 500 -12.06 -45.40 5.51
C ALA A 500 -13.49 -45.77 5.07
N LYS A 501 -14.02 -45.19 3.99
CA LYS A 501 -15.31 -45.59 3.38
C LYS A 501 -15.27 -46.98 2.73
N GLY A 502 -14.08 -47.57 2.56
CA GLY A 502 -13.89 -48.92 2.04
C GLY A 502 -13.89 -49.02 0.51
N GLY A 503 -13.48 -50.19 0.03
CA GLY A 503 -13.49 -50.55 -1.40
C GLY A 503 -12.30 -50.02 -2.22
N ILE A 504 -11.38 -49.25 -1.62
CA ILE A 504 -10.25 -48.63 -2.32
C ILE A 504 -8.99 -49.52 -2.22
N LYS A 505 -8.30 -49.74 -3.34
CA LYS A 505 -6.99 -50.40 -3.41
C LYS A 505 -5.88 -49.49 -3.94
N HIS A 506 -6.26 -48.46 -4.70
CA HIS A 506 -5.32 -47.55 -5.33
C HIS A 506 -5.70 -46.10 -5.05
N VAL A 507 -4.72 -45.29 -4.64
CA VAL A 507 -4.86 -43.85 -4.49
C VAL A 507 -3.85 -43.16 -5.40
N VAL A 508 -4.32 -42.21 -6.20
CA VAL A 508 -3.47 -41.37 -7.06
C VAL A 508 -3.61 -39.91 -6.63
N LEU A 509 -2.51 -39.30 -6.21
CA LEU A 509 -2.42 -37.86 -6.00
C LEU A 509 -2.01 -37.20 -7.31
N MET A 510 -2.91 -36.40 -7.88
CA MET A 510 -2.65 -35.62 -9.09
C MET A 510 -2.00 -34.28 -8.69
N CYS A 511 -0.70 -34.17 -8.97
CA CYS A 511 0.18 -33.09 -8.52
C CYS A 511 0.32 -31.93 -9.52
N SER A 512 -0.60 -31.80 -10.46
CA SER A 512 -0.54 -30.80 -11.54
C SER A 512 -0.47 -29.35 -11.05
N ALA A 513 -1.09 -29.03 -9.90
CA ALA A 513 -1.00 -27.71 -9.27
C ALA A 513 0.07 -27.62 -8.16
N VAL A 514 0.68 -28.74 -7.76
CA VAL A 514 1.74 -28.77 -6.74
C VAL A 514 3.03 -28.24 -7.37
N ASN A 515 3.50 -27.06 -6.95
CA ASN A 515 4.76 -26.47 -7.42
C ASN A 515 5.91 -26.72 -6.45
N GLU A 516 5.59 -27.00 -5.19
CA GLU A 516 6.56 -27.20 -4.13
C GLU A 516 6.04 -28.23 -3.11
N ILE A 517 6.97 -29.03 -2.58
CA ILE A 517 6.78 -29.94 -1.46
C ILE A 517 7.90 -29.61 -0.46
N ASP A 518 7.55 -29.17 0.74
CA ASP A 518 8.53 -28.95 1.81
C ASP A 518 8.87 -30.26 2.56
N LEU A 519 9.81 -30.19 3.51
CA LEU A 519 10.25 -31.37 4.25
C LEU A 519 9.13 -31.98 5.10
N SER A 520 8.34 -31.16 5.80
CA SER A 520 7.25 -31.65 6.66
C SER A 520 6.13 -32.32 5.84
N ALA A 521 5.84 -31.80 4.65
CA ALA A 521 4.90 -32.43 3.73
C ALA A 521 5.47 -33.73 3.15
N LEU A 522 6.77 -33.80 2.87
CA LEU A 522 7.42 -35.03 2.45
C LEU A 522 7.32 -36.11 3.54
N GLU A 523 7.62 -35.78 4.79
CA GLU A 523 7.48 -36.70 5.93
C GLU A 523 6.03 -37.19 6.07
N THR A 524 5.06 -36.29 5.90
CA THR A 524 3.63 -36.64 5.90
C THR A 524 3.28 -37.60 4.74
N LEU A 525 3.84 -37.40 3.55
CA LEU A 525 3.65 -38.30 2.41
C LEU A 525 4.30 -39.67 2.63
N GLU A 526 5.47 -39.72 3.29
CA GLU A 526 6.13 -40.97 3.69
C GLU A 526 5.29 -41.75 4.71
N ASP A 527 4.77 -41.06 5.72
CA ASP A 527 3.84 -41.64 6.70
C ASP A 527 2.57 -42.15 6.04
N LEU A 528 1.97 -41.34 5.16
CA LEU A 528 0.77 -41.72 4.42
C LEU A 528 1.01 -42.96 3.54
N ASN A 529 2.16 -43.03 2.84
CA ASN A 529 2.52 -44.18 2.03
C ASN A 529 2.67 -45.45 2.87
N ARG A 530 3.28 -45.35 4.07
CA ARG A 530 3.39 -46.48 5.02
C ARG A 530 2.01 -46.93 5.51
N GLN A 531 1.20 -46.00 6.01
CA GLN A 531 -0.14 -46.30 6.55
C GLN A 531 -1.05 -46.94 5.49
N LEU A 532 -1.03 -46.43 4.25
CA LEU A 532 -1.77 -47.01 3.14
C LEU A 532 -1.22 -48.39 2.76
N GLY A 533 0.10 -48.54 2.72
CA GLY A 533 0.77 -49.82 2.46
C GLY A 533 0.41 -50.91 3.47
N ASP A 534 0.39 -50.57 4.77
CA ASP A 534 -0.04 -51.47 5.85
C ASP A 534 -1.51 -51.91 5.70
N ALA A 535 -2.34 -51.06 5.11
CA ALA A 535 -3.73 -51.37 4.76
C ALA A 535 -3.90 -52.09 3.40
N GLY A 536 -2.80 -52.40 2.70
CA GLY A 536 -2.83 -53.04 1.37
C GLY A 536 -3.26 -52.11 0.24
N ILE A 537 -3.14 -50.79 0.42
CA ILE A 537 -3.53 -49.75 -0.53
C ILE A 537 -2.27 -49.08 -1.09
N THR A 538 -2.16 -48.98 -2.41
CA THR A 538 -0.99 -48.34 -3.04
C THR A 538 -1.20 -46.84 -3.19
N LEU A 539 -0.18 -46.05 -2.83
CA LEU A 539 -0.11 -44.62 -3.11
C LEU A 539 0.71 -44.37 -4.38
N SER A 540 0.13 -43.68 -5.35
CA SER A 540 0.77 -43.26 -6.59
C SER A 540 0.70 -41.75 -6.75
N LEU A 541 1.65 -41.17 -7.49
CA LEU A 541 1.64 -39.77 -7.88
C LEU A 541 1.44 -39.64 -9.39
N SER A 542 0.85 -38.54 -9.84
CA SER A 542 0.80 -38.21 -11.26
C SER A 542 1.10 -36.72 -11.51
N GLU A 543 1.58 -36.40 -12.72
CA GLU A 543 1.78 -35.02 -13.18
C GLU A 543 2.69 -34.20 -12.24
N VAL A 544 3.67 -34.86 -11.62
CA VAL A 544 4.68 -34.21 -10.78
C VAL A 544 5.60 -33.35 -11.65
N LYS A 545 5.72 -32.07 -11.32
CA LYS A 545 6.58 -31.13 -12.07
C LYS A 545 8.07 -31.47 -11.88
N GLY A 546 8.86 -31.23 -12.93
CA GLY A 546 10.32 -31.47 -12.93
C GLY A 546 11.05 -30.97 -11.68
N PRO A 547 10.94 -29.67 -11.31
CA PRO A 547 11.62 -29.14 -10.12
C PRO A 547 11.23 -29.82 -8.79
N VAL A 548 9.98 -30.31 -8.69
CA VAL A 548 9.52 -31.07 -7.52
C VAL A 548 10.10 -32.48 -7.57
N MET A 549 10.03 -33.14 -8.72
CA MET A 549 10.56 -34.48 -8.91
C MET A 549 12.09 -34.53 -8.68
N ASP A 550 12.84 -33.52 -9.13
CA ASP A 550 14.28 -33.39 -8.91
C ASP A 550 14.65 -33.33 -7.41
N ARG A 551 13.76 -32.77 -6.57
CA ARG A 551 13.93 -32.77 -5.12
C ARG A 551 13.57 -34.12 -4.52
N LEU A 552 12.47 -34.74 -4.96
CA LEU A 552 12.03 -36.06 -4.49
C LEU A 552 13.02 -37.18 -4.85
N MET A 553 13.64 -37.14 -6.02
CA MET A 553 14.66 -38.13 -6.43
C MET A 553 15.94 -38.08 -5.58
N ARG A 554 16.18 -36.98 -4.84
CA ARG A 554 17.31 -36.88 -3.90
C ARG A 554 17.01 -37.56 -2.56
N THR A 555 15.76 -37.99 -2.35
CA THR A 555 15.33 -38.71 -1.15
C THR A 555 14.97 -40.15 -1.53
N ARG A 556 14.75 -41.00 -0.51
CA ARG A 556 14.31 -42.40 -0.74
C ARG A 556 12.81 -42.52 -0.93
N PHE A 557 12.07 -41.41 -0.99
CA PHE A 557 10.61 -41.44 -1.07
C PHE A 557 10.12 -42.17 -2.33
N VAL A 558 10.70 -41.85 -3.49
CA VAL A 558 10.31 -42.47 -4.78
C VAL A 558 10.65 -43.96 -4.80
N GLU A 559 11.76 -44.37 -4.16
CA GLU A 559 12.17 -45.77 -4.04
C GLU A 559 11.24 -46.57 -3.11
N ASN A 560 10.72 -45.92 -2.06
CA ASN A 560 9.85 -46.53 -1.05
C ASN A 560 8.35 -46.42 -1.38
N LEU A 561 8.00 -45.78 -2.49
CA LEU A 561 6.60 -45.58 -2.88
C LEU A 561 5.93 -46.93 -3.17
N THR A 562 4.76 -47.17 -2.56
CA THR A 562 4.01 -48.43 -2.75
C THR A 562 3.38 -48.56 -4.14
N GLY A 563 3.15 -47.43 -4.81
CA GLY A 563 2.74 -47.34 -6.20
C GLY A 563 3.80 -46.72 -7.10
N CYS A 564 3.36 -46.07 -8.18
CA CYS A 564 4.26 -45.48 -9.19
C CYS A 564 4.08 -43.97 -9.32
N VAL A 565 5.07 -43.31 -9.91
CA VAL A 565 4.94 -41.93 -10.40
C VAL A 565 4.61 -41.97 -11.89
N TYR A 566 3.44 -41.47 -12.26
CA TYR A 566 2.96 -41.44 -13.64
C TYR A 566 3.15 -40.06 -14.28
N LEU A 567 3.56 -40.04 -15.55
CA LEU A 567 3.73 -38.79 -16.29
C LEU A 567 2.40 -38.05 -16.49
N THR A 568 1.31 -38.78 -16.75
CA THR A 568 -0.03 -38.22 -16.93
C THR A 568 -1.04 -38.94 -16.03
N GLN A 569 -2.09 -38.21 -15.62
CA GLN A 569 -3.17 -38.83 -14.84
C GLN A 569 -3.89 -39.94 -15.62
N PHE A 570 -3.95 -39.82 -16.95
CA PHE A 570 -4.55 -40.83 -17.81
C PHE A 570 -3.76 -42.15 -17.80
N ALA A 571 -2.42 -42.08 -17.82
CA ALA A 571 -1.57 -43.27 -17.71
C ALA A 571 -1.75 -43.98 -16.36
N ALA A 572 -1.91 -43.22 -15.27
CA ALA A 572 -2.22 -43.76 -13.95
C ALA A 572 -3.56 -44.52 -13.94
N MET A 573 -4.61 -43.93 -14.52
CA MET A 573 -5.93 -44.57 -14.65
C MET A 573 -5.85 -45.87 -15.46
N GLN A 574 -5.17 -45.86 -16.61
CA GLN A 574 -5.02 -47.04 -17.45
C GLN A 574 -4.29 -48.19 -16.74
N ALA A 575 -3.29 -47.89 -15.92
CA ALA A 575 -2.50 -48.89 -15.21
C ALA A 575 -3.24 -49.47 -13.99
N LEU A 576 -4.04 -48.66 -13.28
CA LEU A 576 -4.60 -49.00 -11.97
C LEU A 576 -6.11 -49.30 -11.99
N GLY A 577 -6.81 -49.03 -13.10
CA GLY A 577 -8.25 -49.25 -13.21
C GLY A 577 -8.74 -49.02 -14.64
N PRO A 578 -8.77 -50.06 -15.51
CA PRO A 578 -9.31 -49.91 -16.86
C PRO A 578 -10.77 -49.47 -16.76
N VAL A 579 -11.09 -48.39 -17.47
CA VAL A 579 -12.47 -47.94 -17.61
C VAL A 579 -13.01 -48.53 -18.90
N ASP A 580 -13.87 -49.54 -18.79
CA ASP A 580 -14.69 -49.99 -19.92
C ASP A 580 -15.52 -48.79 -20.42
N GLY A 581 -15.27 -48.36 -21.66
CA GLY A 581 -15.88 -47.17 -22.26
C GLY A 581 -14.93 -46.02 -22.59
N ALA A 582 -13.62 -46.17 -22.37
CA ALA A 582 -12.60 -45.32 -23.00
C ALA A 582 -12.53 -45.61 -24.50
N VAL A 583 -13.55 -45.21 -25.26
CA VAL A 583 -13.57 -45.35 -26.72
C VAL A 583 -12.38 -44.55 -27.27
N PRO A 584 -11.46 -45.17 -28.04
CA PRO A 584 -10.48 -44.42 -28.78
C PRO A 584 -11.23 -43.62 -29.86
N ILE A 585 -11.15 -42.28 -29.80
CA ILE A 585 -11.49 -41.45 -30.96
C ILE A 585 -10.38 -41.67 -31.99
N CYS A 586 -10.46 -42.78 -32.72
CA CYS A 586 -9.81 -43.05 -34.01
C CYS A 586 -10.12 -44.51 -34.43
N ALA A 587 -11.25 -44.72 -35.11
CA ALA A 587 -11.48 -45.92 -35.91
C ALA A 587 -12.40 -45.64 -37.10
N GLY A 588 -11.80 -45.20 -38.22
CA GLY A 588 -12.23 -45.36 -39.63
C GLY A 588 -13.46 -44.58 -40.14
N PRO A 589 -13.57 -44.29 -41.46
CA PRO A 589 -13.29 -45.23 -42.55
C PRO A 589 -12.34 -44.69 -43.64
N GLY A 590 -11.81 -45.61 -44.45
CA GLY A 590 -10.72 -45.34 -45.40
C GLY A 590 -11.03 -44.36 -46.52
N ASP A 591 -9.97 -43.70 -46.99
CA ASP A 591 -9.78 -43.22 -48.36
C ASP A 591 -8.32 -42.76 -48.53
N ALA A 592 -7.52 -43.58 -49.22
CA ALA A 592 -6.49 -43.19 -50.20
C ALA A 592 -5.59 -44.41 -50.46
N ALA A 593 -5.76 -44.96 -51.65
CA ALA A 593 -4.82 -45.85 -52.32
C ALA A 593 -3.47 -45.16 -52.58
#